data_AF-D3SCF7-F1
#
_entry.id   AF-D3SCF7-F1
#
_cell.length_a   1.000
_cell.length_b   1.000
_cell.length_c   1.000
_cell.angle_alpha   90.00
_cell.angle_beta   90.00
_cell.angle_gamma   90.00
#
_symmetry.space_group_name_H-M   'P 1'
#
loop_
_entity.id
_entity.type
_entity.pdbx_description
1 polymer ?
#
loop_
_entity_poly.entity_id
_entity_poly.type
_entity_poly.pdbx_seq_one_letter_code
_entity_poly.pdbx_strand_id
1 'polypeptide(L)' 'MAAAWEWITDLGNSKMFALVLFMSTFIGIVIYLFAKPSRARKFETYRYIPLEEDDSHLEPTARRDKTESEKQ' A
#
# COMPACT_ATOMS: atom_id res chain seq x y z
N MET A 1 13.62 -23.47 -31.10
CA MET A 1 13.88 -22.01 -30.93
C MET A 1 13.30 -21.19 -32.08
N ALA A 2 13.61 -21.49 -33.35
CA ALA A 2 13.09 -20.74 -34.52
C ALA A 2 11.56 -20.82 -34.70
N ALA A 3 10.96 -22.00 -34.48
CA ALA A 3 9.52 -22.21 -34.66
C ALA A 3 8.64 -21.33 -33.75
N ALA A 4 9.10 -21.01 -32.53
CA ALA A 4 8.35 -20.15 -31.61
C ALA A 4 8.37 -18.69 -32.07
N TRP A 5 9.51 -18.23 -32.63
CA TRP A 5 9.62 -16.88 -33.19
C TRP A 5 8.74 -16.73 -34.44
N GLU A 6 8.76 -17.73 -35.31
CA GLU A 6 7.94 -17.77 -36.53
C GLU A 6 6.44 -17.77 -36.20
N TRP A 7 6.02 -18.53 -35.19
CA TRP A 7 4.63 -18.57 -34.71
C TRP A 7 4.13 -17.22 -34.14
N ILE A 8 4.99 -16.45 -33.46
CA ILE A 8 4.64 -15.12 -32.94
C ILE A 8 4.44 -14.12 -34.08
N THR A 9 5.26 -14.23 -35.14
CA THR A 9 5.18 -13.35 -36.31
C THR A 9 4.12 -13.76 -37.32
N ASP A 10 3.53 -14.95 -37.16
CA ASP A 10 2.44 -15.44 -38.00
C ASP A 10 1.12 -14.74 -37.65
N LEU A 11 0.68 -13.83 -38.54
CA LEU A 11 -0.58 -13.10 -38.40
C LEU A 11 -1.82 -14.03 -38.42
N GLY A 12 -1.68 -15.27 -38.92
CA GLY A 12 -2.74 -16.28 -38.87
C GLY A 12 -3.14 -16.66 -37.44
N ASN A 13 -2.18 -16.63 -36.50
CA ASN A 13 -2.41 -16.91 -35.08
C ASN A 13 -2.60 -15.66 -34.22
N SER A 14 -2.81 -14.49 -34.85
CA SER A 14 -2.98 -13.20 -34.16
C SER A 14 -4.04 -13.22 -33.04
N LYS A 15 -5.15 -13.94 -33.23
CA LYS A 15 -6.19 -14.10 -32.20
C LYS A 15 -5.65 -14.79 -30.94
N MET A 16 -4.89 -15.86 -31.13
CA MET A 16 -4.34 -16.66 -30.03
C MET A 16 -3.18 -15.94 -29.36
N PHE A 17 -2.33 -15.29 -30.15
CA PHE A 17 -1.25 -14.44 -29.64
C PHE A 17 -1.78 -13.28 -28.79
N ALA A 18 -2.80 -12.57 -29.28
CA ALA A 18 -3.44 -11.49 -28.52
C ALA A 18 -4.02 -12.01 -27.19
N LEU A 19 -4.68 -13.17 -27.19
CA LEU A 19 -5.24 -13.77 -25.97
C LEU A 19 -4.14 -14.03 -24.93
N VAL A 20 -3.03 -14.64 -25.33
CA VAL A 20 -1.89 -14.92 -24.44
C VAL A 20 -1.26 -13.63 -23.93
N LEU A 21 -1.08 -12.63 -24.80
CA LEU A 21 -0.51 -11.34 -24.44
C LEU A 21 -1.40 -10.60 -23.43
N PHE A 22 -2.71 -10.51 -23.69
CA PHE A 22 -3.64 -9.85 -22.78
C PHE A 22 -3.72 -10.57 -21.43
N MET A 23 -3.80 -11.90 -21.45
CA MET A 23 -3.89 -12.70 -20.22
C MET A 23 -2.62 -12.60 -19.37
N SER A 24 -1.45 -12.78 -19.98
CA SER A 24 -0.17 -12.67 -19.28
C SER A 24 0.07 -11.26 -18.74
N THR A 25 -0.29 -10.23 -19.51
CA THR A 25 -0.22 -8.83 -19.07
C THR A 25 -1.13 -8.58 -17.87
N PHE A 26 -2.38 -9.05 -17.93
CA PHE A 26 -3.32 -8.93 -16.82
C PHE A 26 -2.80 -9.60 -15.54
N ILE A 27 -2.37 -10.86 -15.65
CA ILE A 27 -1.78 -11.60 -14.51
C ILE A 27 -0.54 -10.86 -13.99
N GLY A 28 0.31 -10.35 -14.87
CA GLY A 28 1.49 -9.56 -14.50
C GLY A 28 1.14 -8.31 -13.70
N ILE A 29 0.09 -7.59 -14.08
CA ILE A 29 -0.40 -6.42 -13.34
C ILE A 29 -0.94 -6.82 -11.97
N VAL A 30 -1.75 -7.89 -11.90
CA VAL A 30 -2.27 -8.39 -10.63
C VAL A 30 -1.11 -8.76 -9.70
N ILE A 31 -0.14 -9.53 -10.18
CA ILE A 31 1.06 -9.86 -9.40
C ILE A 31 1.79 -8.59 -8.99
N TYR A 32 2.03 -7.63 -9.89
CA TYR A 32 2.71 -6.38 -9.55
C TYR A 32 2.02 -5.60 -8.42
N LEU A 33 0.68 -5.54 -8.44
CA LEU A 33 -0.11 -4.85 -7.43
C LEU A 33 -0.07 -5.56 -6.07
N PHE A 34 -0.16 -6.89 -6.07
CA PHE A 34 -0.33 -7.68 -4.83
C PHE A 34 0.96 -8.30 -4.29
N ALA A 35 2.04 -8.36 -5.07
CA ALA A 35 3.30 -8.99 -4.66
C ALA A 35 4.04 -8.23 -3.56
N LYS A 36 3.70 -6.95 -3.30
CA LYS A 36 4.35 -6.16 -2.26
C LYS A 36 3.44 -5.97 -1.02
N PRO A 37 3.46 -6.91 -0.05
CA PRO A 37 2.71 -6.78 1.20
C PRO A 37 3.21 -5.61 2.08
N SER A 38 4.35 -4.99 1.74
CA SER A 38 4.90 -3.85 2.48
C SER A 38 3.97 -2.64 2.57
N ARG A 39 2.97 -2.50 1.69
CA ARG A 39 1.93 -1.45 1.81
C ARG A 39 0.94 -1.74 2.95
N ALA A 40 0.68 -3.02 3.26
CA ALA A 40 -0.24 -3.42 4.32
C ALA A 40 0.28 -3.06 5.72
N ARG A 41 1.60 -3.10 5.91
CA ARG A 41 2.24 -2.82 7.21
C ARG A 41 2.03 -1.39 7.71
N LYS A 42 1.81 -0.42 6.80
CA LYS A 42 1.43 0.95 7.18
C LYS A 42 0.01 1.03 7.74
N PHE A 43 -0.91 0.17 7.31
CA PHE A 43 -2.29 0.19 7.80
C PHE A 43 -2.42 -0.39 9.21
N GLU A 44 -1.51 -1.28 9.63
CA GLU A 44 -1.48 -1.75 11.03
C GLU A 44 -1.03 -0.66 12.01
N THR A 45 -0.15 0.26 11.59
CA THR A 45 0.27 1.40 12.43
C THR A 45 -0.88 2.35 12.75
N TYR A 46 -1.92 2.43 11.91
CA TYR A 46 -3.12 3.24 12.15
C TYR A 46 -4.27 2.48 12.83
N ARG A 47 -4.05 1.24 13.29
CA ARG A 47 -5.10 0.45 13.95
C ARG A 47 -5.54 1.06 15.29
N TYR A 48 -4.67 1.85 15.90
CA TYR A 48 -4.95 2.60 17.13
C TYR A 48 -4.96 4.10 16.79
N ILE A 49 -6.04 4.56 16.16
CA ILE A 49 -6.36 5.99 16.16
C ILE A 49 -7.04 6.26 17.51
N PRO A 50 -6.43 7.05 18.41
CA PRO A 50 -7.13 7.49 19.60
C PRO A 50 -8.33 8.31 19.13
N LEU A 51 -9.54 7.83 19.46
CA LEU A 51 -10.75 8.60 19.27
C LEU A 51 -10.74 9.66 20.39
N GLU A 52 -10.76 10.94 20.03
CA GLU A 52 -10.86 12.07 20.98
C GLU A 52 -12.16 12.05 21.81
N GLU A 53 -13.02 11.04 21.64
CA GLU A 53 -14.28 10.88 22.35
C GLU A 53 -14.12 10.35 23.78
N ASP A 54 -12.95 9.82 24.18
CA ASP A 54 -12.70 9.40 25.57
C ASP A 54 -11.86 10.41 26.39
N ASP A 55 -11.48 11.55 25.79
CA ASP A 55 -10.81 12.66 26.50
C ASP A 55 -11.80 13.60 27.21
N SER A 56 -12.82 13.03 27.86
CA SER A 56 -13.65 13.79 28.80
C SER A 56 -13.05 13.88 30.21
N HIS A 57 -11.96 13.17 30.55
CA HIS A 57 -11.43 13.18 31.93
C HIS A 57 -9.90 12.97 32.11
N LEU A 58 -9.05 13.40 31.18
CA LEU A 58 -7.60 13.48 31.46
C LEU A 58 -7.18 14.93 31.74
N GLU A 59 -7.31 15.30 33.01
CA GLU A 59 -6.71 16.48 33.64
C GLU A 59 -5.25 16.70 33.14
N PRO A 60 -4.89 17.92 32.67
CA PRO A 60 -3.54 18.22 32.24
C PRO A 60 -2.61 18.41 33.44
N THR A 61 -2.21 17.32 34.09
CA THR A 61 -1.16 17.33 35.12
C THR A 61 0.23 17.37 34.49
N ALA A 62 0.53 18.43 33.75
CA ALA A 62 1.92 18.79 33.41
C ALA A 62 2.08 20.25 32.98
N ARG A 63 1.36 21.21 33.60
CA ARG A 63 1.84 22.60 33.59
C ARG A 63 2.95 22.72 34.64
N ARG A 64 4.16 22.41 34.19
CA ARG A 64 5.42 22.62 34.91
C ARG A 64 5.47 24.06 35.44
N ASP A 65 5.45 24.15 36.76
CA ASP A 65 5.75 25.30 37.61
C ASP A 65 6.94 26.12 37.10
N LYS A 66 6.68 27.38 36.70
CA LYS A 66 7.66 28.47 36.56
C LYS A 66 6.95 29.83 36.58
N THR A 67 6.31 30.21 37.70
CA THR A 67 5.92 31.63 37.85
C THR A 67 6.03 32.24 39.25
N GLU A 68 6.27 31.51 40.35
CA GLU A 68 6.14 32.13 41.69
C GLU A 68 7.33 32.02 42.68
N SER A 69 8.55 31.70 42.25
CA SER A 69 9.70 31.60 43.19
C SER A 69 10.78 32.70 43.11
N GLU A 70 10.69 33.73 42.27
CA GLU A 70 11.71 34.82 42.26
C GLU A 70 11.11 36.24 42.32
N LYS A 71 10.10 36.42 43.18
CA LYS A 71 9.68 37.75 43.67
C LYS A 71 9.47 37.79 45.19
N GLN A 72 10.26 37.03 45.94
CA GLN A 72 10.42 37.25 47.39
C GLN A 72 11.88 37.39 47.74
#